data_AF-A0A9W2YTV1-F1
#
_entry.id   AF-A0A9W2YTV1-F1
#
_cell.length_a   1.000
_cell.length_b   1.000
_cell.length_c   1.000
_cell.angle_alpha   90.00
_cell.angle_beta   90.00
_cell.angle_gamma   90.00
#
_symmetry.space_group_name_H-M   'P 1'
#
loop_
_entity.id
_entity.type
_entity.pdbx_description
1 polymer ?
#
loop_
_entity_poly.entity_id
_entity_poly.type
_entity_poly.pdbx_seq_one_letter_code
_entity_poly.pdbx_strand_id
1 'polypeptide(L)'
;MLESPAITHFMRRFFLSNGENVESDIEARALYLSQRPLVFDSVYRGQDVPAQSKIHKDCVSAKHKSWSWIQTVNECLGIHSENTANYHQFYHDVCHLEEDMLSFLLWMDSSTVRAQVKTQDPDVMLKHFRHIQLNLLLLAGNI
;
A
#
# COMPACT_ATOMS: atom_id res chain seq x y z
N MET A 1 -33.32 0.08 30.95
CA MET A 1 -32.06 0.03 31.72
C MET A 1 -32.12 1.14 32.75
N LEU A 2 -32.21 0.79 34.04
CA LEU A 2 -32.26 1.76 35.14
C LEU A 2 -30.84 1.94 35.67
N GLU A 3 -30.25 3.12 35.47
CA GLU A 3 -28.96 3.46 36.07
C GLU A 3 -29.13 3.55 37.60
N SER A 4 -28.34 2.78 38.34
CA SER A 4 -28.40 2.76 39.79
C SER A 4 -27.86 4.08 40.36
N PRO A 5 -28.64 4.85 41.13
CA PRO A 5 -28.21 6.12 41.73
C PRO A 5 -26.95 5.99 42.59
N ALA A 6 -26.70 4.79 43.13
CA ALA A 6 -25.51 4.50 43.93
C ALA A 6 -24.22 4.50 43.11
N ILE A 7 -24.26 4.05 41.84
CA ILE A 7 -23.08 4.01 40.96
C ILE A 7 -22.71 5.43 40.53
N THR A 8 -23.70 6.27 40.22
CA THR A 8 -23.49 7.66 39.83
C THR A 8 -22.91 8.49 40.97
N HIS A 9 -23.35 8.25 42.22
CA HIS A 9 -22.81 8.95 43.39
C HIS A 9 -21.39 8.50 43.77
N PHE A 10 -21.07 7.21 43.60
CA PHE A 10 -19.71 6.70 43.83
C PHE A 10 -18.73 7.25 42.80
N MET A 11 -19.07 7.21 41.52
CA MET A 11 -18.27 7.80 40.44
C MET A 11 -18.03 9.30 40.69
N ARG A 12 -19.08 10.07 41.04
CA ARG A 12 -18.92 11.51 41.34
C ARG A 12 -17.96 11.78 42.50
N ARG A 13 -18.04 11.02 43.60
CA ARG A 13 -17.10 11.18 44.72
C ARG A 13 -15.67 10.76 44.37
N PHE A 14 -15.51 9.71 43.57
CA PHE A 14 -14.19 9.26 43.13
C PHE A 14 -13.51 10.27 42.21
N PHE A 15 -14.26 10.88 41.27
CA PHE A 15 -13.73 11.91 40.38
C PHE A 15 -13.49 13.26 41.07
N LEU A 16 -14.34 13.66 42.03
CA LEU A 16 -14.16 14.94 42.75
C LEU A 16 -13.09 14.90 43.84
N SER A 17 -12.85 13.75 44.48
CA SER A 17 -11.83 13.61 45.52
C SER A 17 -10.42 13.38 44.96
N ASN A 18 -10.32 12.83 43.74
CA ASN A 18 -9.03 12.50 43.13
C ASN A 18 -8.65 13.45 41.98
N GLY A 19 -9.58 14.23 41.42
CA GLY A 19 -9.27 15.14 40.31
C GLY A 19 -8.22 16.19 40.67
N GLU A 20 -8.43 16.94 41.76
CA GLU A 20 -7.51 18.00 42.20
C GLU A 20 -6.15 17.47 42.66
N ASN A 21 -6.12 16.27 43.28
CA ASN A 21 -4.87 15.65 43.70
C ASN A 21 -4.10 15.02 42.53
N VAL A 22 -4.77 14.36 41.60
CA VAL A 22 -4.11 13.69 40.46
C VAL A 22 -3.53 14.70 39.48
N GLU A 23 -4.21 15.81 39.21
CA GLU A 23 -3.68 16.87 38.37
C GLU A 23 -2.43 17.50 39.01
N SER A 24 -2.48 17.79 40.32
CA SER A 24 -1.33 18.34 41.05
C SER A 24 -0.13 17.38 41.10
N ASP A 25 -0.38 16.07 41.19
CA ASP A 25 0.66 15.06 41.30
C ASP A 25 1.28 14.74 39.93
N ILE A 26 0.49 14.84 38.85
CA ILE A 26 0.97 14.80 37.47
C ILE A 26 1.79 16.05 37.16
N GLU A 27 1.33 17.25 37.51
CA GLU A 27 2.07 18.49 37.31
C GLU A 27 3.35 18.53 38.14
N ALA A 28 3.32 18.13 39.41
CA ALA A 28 4.50 18.05 40.26
C ALA A 28 5.53 17.02 39.72
N ARG A 29 5.08 15.88 39.19
CA ARG A 29 5.96 14.93 38.50
C ARG A 29 6.48 15.45 37.18
N ALA A 30 5.66 16.13 36.38
CA ALA A 30 6.09 16.73 35.12
C ALA A 30 7.14 17.84 35.36
N LEU A 31 6.94 18.66 36.40
CA LEU A 31 7.88 19.69 36.84
C LEU A 31 9.17 19.07 37.39
N TYR A 32 9.06 18.01 38.20
CA TYR A 32 10.22 17.27 38.72
C TYR A 32 11.05 16.65 37.60
N LEU A 33 10.40 16.09 36.58
CA LEU A 33 11.07 15.47 35.43
C LEU A 33 11.69 16.54 34.52
N SER A 34 11.02 17.67 34.28
CA SER A 34 11.54 18.74 33.42
C SER A 34 12.78 19.43 33.99
N GLN A 35 12.94 19.45 35.32
CA GLN A 35 14.09 20.04 36.01
C GLN A 35 15.35 19.14 36.03
N ARG A 36 15.31 17.92 35.46
CA ARG A 36 16.47 17.02 35.40
C ARG A 36 16.86 16.66 33.96
N PRO A 37 17.64 17.52 33.27
CA PRO A 37 18.14 17.26 31.91
C PRO A 37 18.86 15.91 31.80
N LEU A 38 19.64 15.54 32.81
CA LEU A 38 20.41 14.29 32.87
C LEU A 38 19.54 13.02 32.96
N VAL A 39 18.33 13.11 33.53
CA VAL A 39 17.39 11.96 33.59
C VAL A 39 16.73 11.75 32.24
N PHE A 40 16.44 12.82 31.49
CA PHE A 40 15.99 12.71 30.11
C PHE A 40 17.11 12.20 29.18
N ASP A 41 18.30 12.81 29.24
CA ASP A 41 19.44 12.44 28.40
C ASP A 41 19.90 11.00 28.60
N SER A 42 19.85 10.49 29.82
CA SER A 42 20.23 9.10 30.10
C SER A 42 19.27 8.07 29.47
N VAL A 43 18.00 8.43 29.25
CA VAL A 43 17.00 7.54 28.64
C VAL A 43 17.30 7.42 27.14
N TYR A 44 17.58 8.54 26.49
CA TYR A 44 17.94 8.56 25.07
C TYR A 44 19.28 7.89 24.77
N ARG A 45 20.17 7.79 25.77
CA ARG A 45 21.48 7.12 25.66
C ARG A 45 21.51 5.68 26.13
N GLY A 46 20.37 5.12 26.58
CA GLY A 46 20.28 3.74 27.07
C GLY A 46 21.08 3.49 28.36
N GLN A 47 21.38 4.53 29.14
CA GLN A 47 22.08 4.38 30.41
C GLN A 47 21.08 4.03 31.50
N ASP A 48 21.36 2.96 32.24
CA ASP A 48 20.50 2.50 33.32
C ASP A 48 20.72 3.36 34.57
N VAL A 49 20.06 4.52 34.61
CA VAL A 49 20.17 5.45 35.73
C VAL A 49 19.09 5.11 36.77
N PRO A 50 19.45 4.89 38.05
CA PRO A 50 18.50 4.52 39.10
C PRO A 50 17.36 5.53 39.31
N ALA A 51 17.57 6.78 38.89
CA ALA A 51 16.59 7.86 38.99
C ALA A 51 15.55 7.89 37.84
N GLN A 52 15.67 7.04 36.82
CA GLN A 52 14.66 6.95 35.77
C GLN A 52 13.42 6.18 36.27
N SER A 53 12.25 6.81 36.15
CA SER A 53 10.97 6.13 36.39
C SER A 53 10.79 4.99 35.39
N LYS A 54 10.50 3.78 35.88
CA LYS A 54 10.15 2.59 35.06
C LYS A 54 9.10 2.94 33.99
N ILE A 55 8.10 3.74 34.36
CA ILE A 55 7.03 4.20 33.46
C ILE A 55 7.61 4.94 32.24
N HIS A 56 8.62 5.78 32.44
CA HIS A 56 9.23 6.52 31.34
C HIS A 56 9.98 5.60 30.37
N LYS A 57 10.73 4.61 30.88
CA LYS A 57 11.40 3.59 30.05
C LYS A 57 10.39 2.77 29.25
N ASP A 58 9.30 2.36 29.88
CA ASP A 58 8.23 1.58 29.22
C ASP A 58 7.58 2.41 28.10
N CYS A 59 7.28 3.70 28.34
CA CYS A 59 6.76 4.61 27.32
C CYS A 59 7.72 4.81 26.13
N VAL A 60 9.02 5.03 26.40
CA VAL A 60 10.02 5.19 25.34
C VAL A 60 10.20 3.89 24.53
N SER A 61 10.23 2.73 25.21
CA SER A 61 10.28 1.42 24.54
C SER A 61 9.04 1.18 23.66
N ALA A 62 7.85 1.49 24.17
CA ALA A 62 6.60 1.39 23.42
C ALA A 62 6.63 2.28 22.17
N LYS A 63 7.09 3.54 22.30
CA LYS A 63 7.26 4.46 21.16
C LYS A 63 8.20 3.88 20.11
N HIS A 64 9.36 3.34 20.49
CA HIS A 64 10.30 2.73 19.56
C HIS A 64 9.70 1.52 18.82
N LYS A 65 8.98 0.65 19.54
CA LYS A 65 8.28 -0.49 18.93
C LYS A 65 7.20 -0.05 17.95
N SER A 66 6.40 0.96 18.31
CA SER A 66 5.39 1.52 17.41
C SER A 66 6.02 2.13 16.16
N TRP A 67 7.16 2.81 16.29
CA TRP A 67 7.88 3.37 15.15
C TRP A 67 8.42 2.29 14.21
N SER A 68 9.05 1.25 14.76
CA SER A 68 9.51 0.10 13.98
C SER A 68 8.36 -0.60 13.25
N TRP A 69 7.21 -0.75 13.90
CA TRP A 69 6.03 -1.32 13.26
C TRP A 69 5.51 -0.46 12.10
N ILE A 70 5.48 0.87 12.25
CA ILE A 70 5.12 1.80 11.16
C ILE A 70 6.04 1.64 9.96
N GLN A 71 7.35 1.46 10.18
CA GLN A 71 8.30 1.21 9.09
C GLN A 71 7.94 -0.07 8.32
N THR A 72 7.66 -1.18 9.04
CA THR A 72 7.21 -2.43 8.41
C THR A 72 5.91 -2.26 7.63
N VAL A 73 4.93 -1.54 8.18
CA VAL A 73 3.67 -1.25 7.48
C VAL A 73 3.92 -0.47 6.19
N ASN A 74 4.83 0.51 6.22
CA ASN A 74 5.18 1.31 5.05
C ASN A 74 5.88 0.47 3.97
N GLU A 75 6.75 -0.46 4.35
CA GLU A 75 7.36 -1.43 3.42
C GLU A 75 6.30 -2.32 2.77
N CYS A 76 5.37 -2.87 3.55
CA CYS A 76 4.26 -3.67 3.02
C CYS A 76 3.39 -2.84 2.08
N LEU A 77 3.10 -1.57 2.40
CA LEU A 77 2.32 -0.69 1.55
C LEU A 77 3.01 -0.45 0.20
N GLY A 78 4.34 -0.29 0.18
CA GLY A 78 5.12 -0.19 -1.05
C GLY A 78 4.94 -1.42 -1.94
N ILE A 79 5.11 -2.63 -1.37
CA ILE A 79 4.94 -3.90 -2.08
C ILE A 79 3.50 -4.04 -2.62
N HIS A 80 2.49 -3.70 -1.81
CA HIS A 80 1.09 -3.77 -2.24
C HIS A 80 0.78 -2.78 -3.36
N SER A 81 1.34 -1.56 -3.31
CA SER A 81 1.16 -0.57 -4.37
C SER A 81 1.78 -1.05 -5.69
N GLU A 82 3.00 -1.61 -5.64
CA GLU A 82 3.69 -2.15 -6.82
C GLU A 82 2.91 -3.32 -7.43
N ASN A 83 2.52 -4.30 -6.60
CA ASN A 83 1.74 -5.46 -7.07
C ASN A 83 0.38 -5.05 -7.64
N THR A 84 -0.29 -4.07 -7.03
CA THR A 84 -1.58 -3.56 -7.54
C THR A 84 -1.39 -2.89 -8.90
N ALA A 85 -0.35 -2.07 -9.05
CA ALA A 85 -0.04 -1.44 -10.34
C ALA A 85 0.26 -2.49 -11.43
N ASN A 86 1.09 -3.48 -11.11
CA ASN A 86 1.42 -4.57 -12.03
C ASN A 86 0.18 -5.40 -12.42
N TYR A 87 -0.70 -5.69 -11.47
CA TYR A 87 -1.96 -6.39 -11.74
C TYR A 87 -2.87 -5.58 -12.67
N HIS A 88 -3.01 -4.26 -12.41
CA HIS A 88 -3.81 -3.38 -13.27
C HIS A 88 -3.25 -3.32 -14.69
N GLN A 89 -1.93 -3.19 -14.84
CA GLN A 89 -1.27 -3.21 -16.15
C GLN A 89 -1.57 -4.51 -16.89
N PHE A 90 -1.32 -5.66 -16.23
CA PHE A 90 -1.59 -6.97 -16.80
C PHE A 90 -3.06 -7.12 -17.25
N TYR A 91 -4.01 -6.69 -16.41
CA TYR A 91 -5.42 -6.74 -16.74
C TYR A 91 -5.75 -5.94 -18.01
N HIS A 92 -5.24 -4.71 -18.12
CA HIS A 92 -5.44 -3.87 -19.30
C HIS A 92 -4.81 -4.47 -20.56
N ASP A 93 -3.60 -5.04 -20.44
CA ASP A 93 -2.92 -5.70 -21.56
C ASP A 93 -3.74 -6.89 -22.09
N VAL A 94 -4.32 -7.69 -21.19
CA VAL A 94 -5.19 -8.80 -21.57
C VAL A 94 -6.46 -8.30 -22.26
N CYS A 95 -7.12 -7.27 -21.72
CA CYS A 95 -8.31 -6.70 -22.36
C CYS A 95 -8.03 -6.17 -23.77
N HIS A 96 -6.92 -5.44 -23.95
CA HIS A 96 -6.55 -4.94 -25.28
C HIS A 96 -6.20 -6.07 -26.24
N LEU A 97 -5.53 -7.13 -25.77
CA LEU A 97 -5.27 -8.30 -26.60
C LEU A 97 -6.57 -8.99 -27.05
N GLU A 98 -7.55 -9.11 -26.16
CA GLU A 98 -8.87 -9.66 -26.51
C GLU A 98 -9.57 -8.80 -27.57
N GLU A 99 -9.55 -7.47 -27.42
CA GLU A 99 -10.10 -6.52 -28.40
C GLU A 99 -9.41 -6.62 -29.77
N ASP A 100 -8.08 -6.71 -29.77
CA ASP A 100 -7.28 -6.85 -30.99
C ASP A 100 -7.55 -8.19 -31.69
N MET A 101 -7.63 -9.29 -30.93
CA MET A 101 -7.95 -10.60 -31.48
C MET A 101 -9.36 -10.63 -32.09
N LEU A 102 -10.35 -10.04 -31.42
CA LEU A 102 -11.70 -9.91 -31.96
C LEU A 102 -11.71 -9.07 -33.24
N SER A 103 -11.03 -7.94 -33.23
CA SER A 103 -10.89 -7.05 -34.40
C SER A 103 -10.23 -7.76 -35.57
N PHE A 104 -9.18 -8.55 -35.31
CA PHE A 104 -8.50 -9.37 -36.31
C PHE A 104 -9.43 -10.44 -36.91
N LEU A 105 -10.20 -11.15 -36.07
CA LEU A 105 -11.16 -12.14 -36.55
C LEU A 105 -12.27 -11.50 -37.41
N LEU A 106 -12.78 -10.34 -37.00
CA LEU A 106 -13.76 -9.58 -37.79
C LEU A 106 -13.18 -9.12 -39.13
N TRP A 107 -11.92 -8.69 -39.15
CA TRP A 107 -11.23 -8.35 -40.39
C TRP A 107 -11.05 -9.56 -41.31
N MET A 108 -10.67 -10.72 -40.76
CA MET A 108 -10.56 -11.99 -41.50
C MET A 108 -11.92 -12.46 -42.06
N ASP A 109 -13.02 -12.18 -41.35
CA ASP A 109 -14.39 -12.49 -41.77
C ASP A 109 -14.90 -11.51 -42.85
N SER A 110 -14.24 -10.37 -43.04
CA SER A 110 -14.67 -9.33 -43.96
C SER A 110 -14.72 -9.80 -45.42
N SER A 111 -15.68 -9.26 -46.17
CA SER A 111 -15.87 -9.57 -47.59
C SER A 111 -14.65 -9.22 -48.44
N THR A 112 -13.86 -8.22 -48.04
CA THR A 112 -12.61 -7.83 -48.72
C THR A 112 -11.56 -8.93 -48.66
N VAL A 113 -11.35 -9.52 -47.47
CA VAL A 113 -10.37 -10.61 -47.29
C VAL A 113 -10.88 -11.92 -47.88
N ARG A 114 -12.19 -12.18 -47.78
CA ARG A 114 -12.84 -13.37 -48.36
C ARG A 114 -13.10 -13.29 -49.86
N ALA A 115 -12.99 -12.12 -50.46
CA ALA A 115 -13.24 -11.96 -51.89
C ALA A 115 -12.27 -12.83 -52.67
N GLN A 116 -12.81 -13.66 -53.56
CA GLN A 116 -12.00 -14.46 -54.46
C GLN A 116 -11.18 -13.50 -55.34
N VAL A 117 -9.86 -13.53 -55.21
CA VAL A 117 -8.96 -12.68 -55.99
C VAL A 117 -9.03 -13.12 -57.45
N LYS A 118 -9.89 -12.47 -58.24
CA LYS A 118 -9.98 -12.67 -59.69
C LYS A 118 -8.87 -11.87 -60.37
N THR A 119 -7.64 -12.39 -60.36
CA THR A 119 -6.60 -11.90 -61.29
C THR A 119 -6.63 -12.78 -62.54
N GLN A 120 -6.75 -12.18 -63.72
CA GLN A 120 -6.46 -12.89 -64.98
C GLN A 120 -4.96 -12.86 -65.33
N ASP A 121 -4.20 -12.07 -64.58
CA ASP A 121 -2.77 -11.88 -64.77
C ASP A 121 -1.98 -12.77 -63.77
N PRO A 122 -1.28 -13.82 -64.25
CA PRO A 122 -0.51 -14.72 -63.41
C PRO A 122 0.68 -14.03 -62.72
N ASP A 123 1.23 -12.95 -63.29
CA ASP A 123 2.34 -12.21 -62.69
C ASP A 123 1.90 -11.42 -61.45
N VAL A 124 0.66 -10.92 -61.45
CA VAL A 124 0.06 -10.25 -60.29
C VAL A 124 -0.17 -11.24 -59.14
N MET A 125 -0.64 -12.45 -59.45
CA MET A 125 -0.79 -13.54 -58.46
C MET A 125 0.56 -13.95 -57.85
N LEU A 126 1.58 -14.14 -58.68
CA LEU A 126 2.94 -14.47 -58.23
C LEU A 126 3.55 -13.38 -57.35
N LYS A 127 3.37 -12.11 -57.71
CA LYS A 127 3.79 -10.97 -56.87
C LYS A 127 3.03 -10.92 -55.56
N HIS A 128 1.72 -11.17 -55.57
CA HIS A 128 0.90 -11.16 -54.37
C HIS A 128 1.31 -12.29 -53.39
N PHE A 129 1.52 -13.51 -53.88
CA PHE A 129 2.02 -14.62 -53.06
C PHE A 129 3.40 -14.38 -52.48
N ARG A 130 4.32 -13.83 -53.28
CA ARG A 130 5.66 -13.45 -52.79
C ARG A 130 5.59 -12.38 -51.71
N HIS A 131 4.70 -11.40 -51.86
CA HIS A 131 4.51 -10.35 -50.87
C HIS A 131 3.96 -10.91 -49.55
N ILE A 132 2.95 -11.79 -49.62
CA ILE A 132 2.41 -12.47 -48.43
C ILE A 132 3.49 -13.32 -47.75
N GLN A 133 4.26 -14.12 -48.49
CA GLN A 133 5.36 -14.92 -47.93
C GLN A 133 6.43 -14.06 -47.25
N LEU A 134 6.83 -12.95 -47.85
CA LEU A 134 7.81 -12.02 -47.28
C LEU A 134 7.31 -11.40 -45.97
N ASN A 135 6.06 -10.97 -45.93
CA ASN A 135 5.48 -10.39 -44.71
C ASN A 135 5.36 -11.44 -43.59
N LEU A 136 4.98 -12.68 -43.91
CA LEU A 136 4.94 -13.77 -42.94
C LEU A 136 6.33 -14.13 -42.41
N LEU A 137 7.36 -14.14 -43.26
CA LEU A 137 8.74 -14.39 -42.84
C LEU A 137 9.32 -13.24 -42.00
N LEU A 138 8.98 -11.99 -42.31
CA LEU A 138 9.36 -10.82 -41.51
C LEU A 138 8.71 -10.82 -40.14
N LEU A 139 7.43 -11.22 -40.05
CA LEU A 139 6.74 -11.38 -38.78
C LEU A 139 7.32 -12.53 -37.94
N ALA A 140 7.72 -13.64 -38.58
CA ALA A 140 8.32 -14.79 -37.90
C ALA A 140 9.79 -14.58 -37.49
N GLY A 141 10.52 -13.69 -38.18
CA GLY A 141 11.92 -13.38 -37.92
C GLY A 141 12.17 -12.21 -36.96
N ASN A 142 11.11 -11.50 -36.54
CA ASN A 142 11.17 -10.43 -35.53
C ASN A 142 10.78 -10.95 -34.12
N ILE A 143 11.17 -12.18 -33.80
CA ILE A 143 11.22 -12.72 -32.43
C ILE A 143 12.68 -12.74 -31.98
#